data_AF-A0A533RMW5-F1
#
_entry.id   AF-A0A533RMW5-F1
#
_cell.length_a   1.000
_cell.length_b   1.000
_cell.length_c   1.000
_cell.angle_alpha   90.00
_cell.angle_beta   90.00
_cell.angle_gamma   90.00
#
_symmetry.space_group_name_H-M   'P 1'
#
loop_
_entity.id
_entity.type
_entity.pdbx_description
1 polymer ?
#
loop_
_entity_poly.entity_id
_entity_poly.type
_entity_poly.pdbx_seq_one_letter_code
_entity_poly.pdbx_strand_id
1 'polypeptide(L)'
;MHSHDSARSDIEGSVIHASRSYDAFAWFIRRTDGPILDLAEIREGDRVLDIGTGPGYLARAAAERVGDTGRAVGLDASPEMIEQATARAKQEGSTAEFVLAGAQEMPFEDGSFDAVVSRLALHHIPAAVKERAIEEIARVLAPGGRVVLVDLREQTLGALLHAAVRRLHSAEPLADDGSLTEVLKIDAFAGLETGRISFLSYARARRRSE
;
A
#
# COMPACT_ATOMS: atom_id res chain seq x y z
N MET A 1 -3.67 -2.06 39.26
CA MET A 1 -3.12 -0.82 38.69
C MET A 1 -2.34 -1.20 37.44
N HIS A 2 -3.06 -1.42 36.34
CA HIS A 2 -2.46 -1.60 35.02
C HIS A 2 -3.19 -0.63 34.10
N SER A 3 -2.50 0.48 33.84
CA SER A 3 -2.88 1.52 32.91
C SER A 3 -2.87 0.94 31.51
N HIS A 4 -4.03 0.94 30.86
CA HIS A 4 -4.13 0.88 29.41
C HIS A 4 -3.48 2.16 28.86
N ASP A 5 -2.35 1.99 28.19
CA ASP A 5 -1.72 3.07 27.43
C ASP A 5 -2.46 3.17 26.09
N SER A 6 -3.25 4.23 25.95
CA SER A 6 -4.00 4.58 24.75
C SER A 6 -3.05 5.11 23.68
N ALA A 7 -2.45 4.19 22.92
CA ALA A 7 -1.66 4.55 21.74
C ALA A 7 -2.60 5.02 20.61
N ARG A 8 -2.65 6.34 20.42
CA ARG A 8 -3.14 7.15 19.28
C ARG A 8 -4.18 6.47 18.36
N SER A 9 -5.46 6.75 18.65
CA SER A 9 -6.64 6.33 17.88
C SER A 9 -6.99 7.25 16.70
N ASP A 10 -6.06 8.08 16.23
CA ASP A 10 -6.39 9.21 15.33
C ASP A 10 -6.16 8.89 13.83
N ILE A 11 -5.81 7.64 13.48
CA ILE A 11 -5.59 7.24 12.08
C ILE A 11 -6.91 6.76 11.47
N GLU A 12 -7.47 7.54 10.55
CA GLU A 12 -8.77 7.26 9.90
C GLU A 12 -8.67 6.13 8.86
N GLY A 13 -9.47 5.07 9.02
CA GLY A 13 -9.56 3.93 8.08
C GLY A 13 -9.94 2.60 8.73
N SER A 14 -10.27 1.60 7.91
CA SER A 14 -10.52 0.23 8.42
C SER A 14 -9.21 -0.56 8.51
N VAL A 15 -8.91 -1.12 9.68
CA VAL A 15 -7.73 -1.96 9.91
C VAL A 15 -8.12 -3.44 9.93
N ILE A 16 -7.32 -4.29 9.29
CA ILE A 16 -7.45 -5.76 9.39
C ILE A 16 -6.61 -6.25 10.56
N HIS A 17 -7.21 -7.08 11.42
CA HIS A 17 -6.51 -7.81 12.48
C HIS A 17 -5.85 -9.06 11.92
N ALA A 18 -4.64 -9.37 12.41
CA ALA A 18 -3.92 -10.51 11.89
C ALA A 18 -4.57 -11.81 12.33
N SER A 19 -4.75 -12.71 11.35
CA SER A 19 -5.28 -14.05 11.58
C SER A 19 -4.51 -15.05 10.75
N ARG A 20 -4.51 -16.33 11.15
CA ARG A 20 -3.87 -17.40 10.37
C ARG A 20 -4.38 -17.49 8.94
N SER A 21 -5.66 -17.19 8.72
CA SER A 21 -6.27 -17.12 7.40
C SER A 21 -5.74 -15.95 6.57
N TYR A 22 -5.51 -14.80 7.21
CA TYR A 22 -4.89 -13.65 6.57
C TYR A 22 -3.44 -13.93 6.18
N ASP A 23 -2.66 -14.63 7.02
CA ASP A 23 -1.29 -15.03 6.66
C ASP A 23 -1.24 -15.95 5.43
N ALA A 24 -2.17 -16.90 5.32
CA ALA A 24 -2.28 -17.77 4.15
C ALA A 24 -2.65 -17.00 2.87
N PHE A 25 -3.57 -16.04 2.99
CA PHE A 25 -3.92 -15.13 1.91
C PHE A 25 -2.73 -14.23 1.53
N ALA A 26 -2.09 -13.61 2.52
CA ALA A 26 -0.91 -12.78 2.37
C ALA A 26 0.25 -13.54 1.71
N TRP A 27 0.40 -14.82 2.02
CA TRP A 27 1.35 -15.71 1.35
C TRP A 27 0.97 -15.96 -0.11
N PHE A 28 -0.30 -16.27 -0.39
CA PHE A 28 -0.78 -16.54 -1.75
C PHE A 28 -0.58 -15.34 -2.69
N ILE A 29 -0.79 -14.12 -2.18
CA ILE A 29 -0.65 -12.89 -2.97
C ILE A 29 0.81 -12.49 -3.22
N ARG A 30 1.80 -13.06 -2.52
CA ARG A 30 3.24 -12.79 -2.75
C ARG A 30 3.70 -13.08 -4.17
N ARG A 31 3.03 -14.00 -4.86
CA ARG A 31 3.30 -14.26 -6.28
C ARG A 31 3.10 -13.03 -7.19
N THR A 32 2.47 -11.97 -6.67
CA THR A 32 2.31 -10.69 -7.36
C THR A 32 3.42 -9.69 -7.03
N ASP A 33 4.27 -9.95 -6.03
CA ASP A 33 5.29 -9.00 -5.59
C ASP A 33 6.28 -8.68 -6.73
N GLY A 34 6.87 -9.71 -7.36
CA GLY A 34 7.76 -9.53 -8.52
C GLY A 34 7.13 -8.71 -9.65
N PRO A 35 5.96 -9.11 -10.19
CA PRO A 35 5.25 -8.33 -11.21
C PRO A 35 4.94 -6.87 -10.81
N ILE A 36 4.63 -6.60 -9.54
CA ILE A 36 4.38 -5.23 -9.07
C ILE A 36 5.65 -4.41 -9.09
N LEU A 37 6.74 -4.97 -8.58
CA LEU A 37 8.05 -4.32 -8.59
C LEU A 37 8.58 -4.13 -10.02
N ASP A 38 8.26 -5.03 -10.95
CA ASP A 38 8.58 -4.88 -12.38
C ASP A 38 7.79 -3.73 -13.02
N LEU A 39 6.48 -3.62 -12.74
CA LEU A 39 5.65 -2.53 -13.23
C LEU A 39 6.07 -1.17 -12.68
N ALA A 40 6.56 -1.14 -11.45
CA ALA A 40 7.12 0.04 -10.79
C ALA A 40 8.54 0.36 -11.25
N GLU A 41 9.11 -0.49 -12.13
CA GLU A 41 10.47 -0.37 -12.65
C GLU A 41 11.50 -0.19 -11.53
N ILE A 42 11.36 -0.95 -10.44
CA ILE A 42 12.27 -0.87 -9.27
C ILE A 42 13.66 -1.35 -9.65
N ARG A 43 14.67 -0.57 -9.29
CA ARG A 43 16.09 -0.79 -9.60
C ARG A 43 16.93 -0.81 -8.32
N GLU A 44 18.13 -1.37 -8.45
CA GLU A 44 19.16 -1.22 -7.42
C GLU A 44 19.39 0.27 -7.11
N GLY A 45 19.49 0.61 -5.83
CA GLY A 45 19.66 1.99 -5.37
C GLY A 45 18.36 2.81 -5.21
N ASP A 46 17.21 2.32 -5.66
CA ASP A 46 15.94 3.06 -5.50
C ASP A 46 15.54 3.18 -4.02
N ARG A 47 14.90 4.31 -3.70
CA ARG A 47 14.14 4.51 -2.45
C ARG A 47 12.67 4.19 -2.72
N VAL A 48 12.15 3.15 -2.08
CA VAL A 48 10.80 2.61 -2.33
C VAL A 48 9.93 2.73 -1.10
N LEU A 49 8.70 3.20 -1.28
CA LEU A 49 7.65 3.19 -0.25
C LEU A 49 6.54 2.20 -0.63
N ASP A 50 6.19 1.31 0.29
CA ASP A 50 5.05 0.39 0.20
C ASP A 50 3.94 0.83 1.15
N ILE A 51 2.83 1.34 0.62
CA ILE A 51 1.70 1.88 1.39
C ILE A 51 0.67 0.79 1.67
N GLY A 52 0.31 0.64 2.95
CA GLY A 52 -0.50 -0.47 3.44
C GLY A 52 0.25 -1.78 3.34
N THR A 53 1.49 -1.78 3.82
CA THR A 53 2.44 -2.89 3.67
C THR A 53 1.97 -4.18 4.38
N GLY A 54 1.03 -4.06 5.31
CA GLY A 54 0.54 -5.16 6.14
C GLY A 54 1.71 -5.89 6.82
N PRO A 55 1.83 -7.22 6.66
CA PRO A 55 2.90 -8.01 7.27
C PRO A 55 4.27 -7.87 6.55
N GLY A 56 4.42 -6.89 5.66
CA GLY A 56 5.71 -6.47 5.10
C GLY A 56 6.26 -7.34 3.97
N TYR A 57 5.44 -8.12 3.28
CA TYR A 57 5.97 -8.99 2.20
C TYR A 57 6.49 -8.20 1.00
N LEU A 58 5.72 -7.22 0.51
CA LEU A 58 6.10 -6.45 -0.68
C LEU A 58 7.27 -5.50 -0.38
N ALA A 59 7.25 -4.79 0.75
CA ALA A 59 8.38 -3.99 1.23
C ALA A 59 9.69 -4.80 1.35
N ARG A 60 9.65 -6.05 1.83
CA ARG A 60 10.84 -6.91 1.90
C ARG A 60 11.33 -7.36 0.53
N ALA A 61 10.42 -7.72 -0.38
CA ALA A 61 10.78 -8.02 -1.76
C ALA A 61 11.38 -6.79 -2.48
N ALA A 62 10.90 -5.59 -2.15
CA ALA A 62 11.50 -4.34 -2.62
C ALA A 62 12.90 -4.15 -2.03
N ALA A 63 13.09 -4.38 -0.71
CA ALA A 63 14.39 -4.29 -0.05
C ALA A 63 15.44 -5.19 -0.69
N GLU A 64 15.08 -6.43 -1.03
CA GLU A 64 15.96 -7.35 -1.76
C GLU A 64 16.35 -6.83 -3.14
N ARG A 65 15.43 -6.16 -3.84
CA ARG A 65 15.64 -5.66 -5.20
C ARG A 65 16.47 -4.39 -5.28
N VAL A 66 16.28 -3.49 -4.33
CA VAL A 66 17.02 -2.22 -4.27
C VAL A 66 18.45 -2.41 -3.76
N GLY A 67 18.72 -3.53 -3.07
CA GLY A 67 20.04 -3.88 -2.57
C GLY A 67 20.56 -2.93 -1.49
N ASP A 68 21.84 -3.09 -1.13
CA ASP A 68 22.47 -2.35 -0.03
C ASP A 68 22.65 -0.85 -0.28
N THR A 69 22.50 -0.41 -1.53
CA THR A 69 22.61 1.00 -1.94
C THR A 69 21.26 1.71 -1.99
N GLY A 70 20.16 0.95 -1.90
CA GLY A 70 18.81 1.48 -1.91
C GLY A 70 18.13 1.37 -0.54
N ARG A 71 16.84 1.67 -0.51
CA ARG A 71 16.05 1.65 0.73
C ARG A 71 14.59 1.27 0.43
N ALA A 72 14.01 0.38 1.23
CA ALA A 72 12.59 0.07 1.15
C ALA A 72 11.91 0.29 2.51
N VAL A 73 10.80 1.02 2.49
CA VAL A 73 10.01 1.35 3.67
C VAL A 73 8.58 0.86 3.47
N GLY A 74 8.05 0.10 4.41
CA GLY A 74 6.64 -0.24 4.49
C GLY A 74 5.91 0.68 5.47
N LEU A 75 4.78 1.25 5.06
CA LEU A 75 3.90 2.08 5.89
C LEU A 75 2.56 1.37 6.07
N ASP A 76 2.06 1.32 7.30
CA ASP A 76 0.73 0.78 7.61
C ASP A 76 0.09 1.53 8.78
N ALA A 77 -1.24 1.62 8.77
CA ALA A 77 -2.03 2.25 9.84
C ALA A 77 -2.22 1.32 11.06
N SER A 78 -1.95 0.02 10.90
CA SER A 78 -2.14 -1.00 11.93
C SER A 78 -0.86 -1.23 12.75
N PRO A 79 -0.87 -0.96 14.06
CA PRO A 79 0.26 -1.29 14.93
C PRO A 79 0.61 -2.79 14.91
N GLU A 80 -0.41 -3.65 14.82
CA GLU A 80 -0.25 -5.10 14.75
C GLU A 80 0.48 -5.54 13.48
N MET A 81 0.17 -4.93 12.33
CA MET A 81 0.84 -5.23 11.06
C MET A 81 2.31 -4.80 11.10
N ILE A 82 2.59 -3.60 11.63
CA ILE A 82 3.95 -3.09 11.78
C ILE A 82 4.78 -3.97 12.71
N GLU A 83 4.22 -4.42 13.84
CA GLU A 83 4.89 -5.36 14.75
C GLU A 83 5.27 -6.65 14.02
N GLN A 84 4.34 -7.23 13.26
CA GLN A 84 4.57 -8.45 12.52
C GLN A 84 5.58 -8.29 11.38
N ALA A 85 5.48 -7.21 10.62
CA ALA A 85 6.39 -6.91 9.53
C ALA A 85 7.83 -6.77 10.05
N THR A 86 7.99 -6.03 11.16
CA THR A 86 9.27 -5.84 11.86
C THR A 86 9.84 -7.17 12.35
N ALA A 87 9.03 -8.00 13.01
CA ALA A 87 9.47 -9.30 13.52
C ALA A 87 9.94 -10.23 12.39
N ARG A 88 9.19 -10.27 11.28
CA ARG A 88 9.54 -11.09 10.12
C ARG A 88 10.79 -10.61 9.41
N ALA A 89 10.94 -9.30 9.19
CA ALA A 89 12.16 -8.75 8.60
C ALA A 89 13.40 -9.08 9.44
N LYS A 90 13.31 -8.96 10.77
CA LYS A 90 14.39 -9.35 11.68
C LYS A 90 14.72 -10.83 11.58
N GLN A 91 13.71 -11.70 11.50
CA GLN A 91 13.90 -13.15 11.40
C GLN A 91 14.60 -13.55 10.09
N GLU A 92 14.30 -12.86 9.00
CA GLU A 92 14.83 -13.15 7.67
C GLU A 92 16.11 -12.35 7.32
N GLY A 93 16.53 -11.42 8.19
CA GLY A 93 17.67 -10.55 7.94
C GLY A 93 17.42 -9.51 6.84
N SER A 94 16.16 -9.16 6.59
CA SER A 94 15.78 -8.16 5.59
C SER A 94 16.10 -6.74 6.07
N THR A 95 16.50 -5.87 5.15
CA THR A 95 16.79 -4.44 5.38
C THR A 95 15.56 -3.54 5.31
N ALA A 96 14.37 -4.09 5.06
CA ALA A 96 13.12 -3.31 5.01
C ALA A 96 12.82 -2.64 6.36
N GLU A 97 12.42 -1.37 6.30
CA GLU A 97 11.99 -0.58 7.46
C GLU A 97 10.47 -0.47 7.53
N PHE A 98 9.89 -0.32 8.72
CA PHE A 98 8.43 -0.26 8.90
C PHE A 98 7.99 0.92 9.76
N VAL A 99 6.99 1.66 9.29
CA VAL A 99 6.50 2.89 9.90
C VAL A 99 4.99 2.83 10.14
N LEU A 100 4.56 3.10 11.37
CA LEU A 100 3.16 3.25 11.73
C LEU A 100 2.67 4.65 11.35
N ALA A 101 1.86 4.75 10.30
CA ALA A 101 1.25 6.01 9.85
C ALA A 101 0.07 5.75 8.89
N GLY A 102 -0.80 6.75 8.74
CA GLY A 102 -1.83 6.76 7.71
C GLY A 102 -1.29 7.26 6.37
N ALA A 103 -1.88 6.81 5.26
CA ALA A 103 -1.48 7.27 3.93
C ALA A 103 -1.78 8.76 3.70
N GLN A 104 -2.73 9.35 4.44
CA GLN A 104 -3.12 10.75 4.38
C GLN A 104 -2.19 11.71 5.15
N GLU A 105 -1.25 11.17 5.94
CA GLU A 105 -0.31 11.96 6.71
C GLU A 105 0.98 11.16 6.93
N MET A 106 1.83 11.16 5.91
CA MET A 106 3.05 10.36 5.89
C MET A 106 4.21 11.15 6.55
N PRO A 107 4.96 10.55 7.49
CA PRO A 107 6.04 11.21 8.21
C PRO A 107 7.35 11.22 7.38
N PHE A 108 7.25 11.57 6.10
CA PHE A 108 8.37 11.64 5.16
C PHE A 108 8.47 13.02 4.53
N GLU A 109 9.68 13.43 4.19
CA GLU A 109 9.95 14.66 3.44
C GLU A 109 9.51 14.53 1.97
N ASP A 110 9.35 15.68 1.32
CA ASP A 110 9.01 15.78 -0.10
C ASP A 110 10.12 15.16 -0.96
N GLY A 111 9.74 14.42 -2.01
CA GLY A 111 10.71 13.82 -2.93
C GLY A 111 11.64 12.76 -2.33
N SER A 112 11.25 12.18 -1.20
CA SER A 112 12.03 11.19 -0.46
C SER A 112 12.07 9.79 -1.10
N PHE A 113 11.18 9.48 -2.04
CA PHE A 113 11.10 8.17 -2.69
C PHE A 113 11.14 8.24 -4.21
N ASP A 114 11.84 7.31 -4.84
CA ASP A 114 11.91 7.17 -6.29
C ASP A 114 10.72 6.36 -6.84
N ALA A 115 10.15 5.49 -6.01
CA ALA A 115 8.94 4.76 -6.32
C ALA A 115 8.01 4.57 -5.10
N VAL A 116 6.71 4.57 -5.37
CA VAL A 116 5.64 4.23 -4.42
C VAL A 116 4.86 3.06 -4.99
N VAL A 117 4.69 2.02 -4.18
CA VAL A 117 3.82 0.89 -4.48
C VAL A 117 2.74 0.77 -3.41
N SER A 118 1.59 0.21 -3.78
CA SER A 118 0.56 -0.17 -2.82
C SER A 118 -0.21 -1.36 -3.36
N ARG A 119 -0.48 -2.35 -2.50
CA ARG A 119 -1.23 -3.55 -2.85
C ARG A 119 -2.33 -3.82 -1.83
N LEU A 120 -3.58 -3.80 -2.29
CA LEU A 120 -4.77 -4.14 -1.48
C LEU A 120 -4.94 -3.24 -0.24
N ALA A 121 -4.58 -1.96 -0.36
CA ALA A 121 -4.68 -1.01 0.75
C ALA A 121 -5.66 0.14 0.48
N LEU A 122 -5.76 0.62 -0.77
CA LEU A 122 -6.50 1.84 -1.07
C LEU A 122 -8.02 1.71 -0.85
N HIS A 123 -8.57 0.51 -0.98
CA HIS A 123 -9.97 0.25 -0.66
C HIS A 123 -10.31 0.38 0.84
N HIS A 124 -9.31 0.39 1.71
CA HIS A 124 -9.49 0.64 3.15
C HIS A 124 -9.41 2.12 3.54
N ILE A 125 -8.93 2.97 2.63
CA ILE A 125 -8.85 4.43 2.85
C ILE A 125 -10.25 5.04 2.65
N PRO A 126 -10.80 5.73 3.66
CA PRO A 126 -12.10 6.40 3.56
C PRO A 126 -12.12 7.39 2.39
N ALA A 127 -13.27 7.49 1.71
CA ALA A 127 -13.44 8.41 0.58
C ALA A 127 -13.08 9.87 0.94
N ALA A 128 -13.40 10.28 2.18
CA ALA A 128 -13.15 11.64 2.67
C ALA A 128 -11.66 12.02 2.77
N VAL A 129 -10.75 11.06 2.89
CA VAL A 129 -9.30 11.30 3.04
C VAL A 129 -8.47 10.71 1.91
N LYS A 130 -9.12 10.11 0.91
CA LYS A 130 -8.45 9.47 -0.23
C LYS A 130 -7.72 10.48 -1.11
N GLU A 131 -8.30 11.66 -1.33
CA GLU A 131 -7.66 12.77 -2.06
C GLU A 131 -6.35 13.19 -1.37
N ARG A 132 -6.39 13.40 -0.06
CA ARG A 132 -5.20 13.72 0.73
C ARG A 132 -4.13 12.62 0.68
N ALA A 133 -4.52 11.34 0.70
CA ALA A 133 -3.56 10.24 0.54
C ALA A 133 -2.87 10.26 -0.84
N ILE A 134 -3.56 10.68 -1.89
CA ILE A 134 -2.98 10.83 -3.23
C ILE A 134 -2.02 12.01 -3.28
N GLU A 135 -2.39 13.14 -2.67
CA GLU A 135 -1.52 14.31 -2.55
C GLU A 135 -0.23 13.95 -1.81
N GLU A 136 -0.32 13.17 -0.74
CA GLU A 136 0.84 12.65 -0.02
C GLU A 136 1.71 11.73 -0.89
N ILE A 137 1.11 10.83 -1.67
CA ILE A 137 1.85 10.00 -2.65
C ILE A 137 2.62 10.88 -3.63
N ALA A 138 1.96 11.90 -4.19
CA ALA A 138 2.62 12.83 -5.11
C ALA A 138 3.74 13.62 -4.42
N ARG A 139 3.53 14.05 -3.17
CA ARG A 139 4.49 14.84 -2.38
C ARG A 139 5.76 14.04 -2.08
N VAL A 140 5.63 12.81 -1.60
CA VAL A 140 6.78 11.99 -1.18
C VAL A 140 7.56 11.40 -2.37
N LEU A 141 6.94 11.28 -3.54
CA LEU A 141 7.63 10.87 -4.77
C LEU A 141 8.60 11.95 -5.24
N ALA A 142 9.81 11.60 -5.65
CA ALA A 142 10.73 12.50 -6.34
C ALA A 142 10.13 12.94 -7.70
N PRO A 143 10.53 14.10 -8.26
CA PRO A 143 10.17 14.47 -9.63
C PRO A 143 10.53 13.35 -10.61
N GLY A 144 9.57 12.92 -11.46
CA GLY A 144 9.75 11.76 -12.34
C GLY A 144 9.63 10.38 -11.66
N GLY A 145 9.37 10.36 -10.35
CA GLY A 145 9.16 9.15 -9.55
C GLY A 145 7.94 8.34 -10.01
N ARG A 146 7.91 7.06 -9.65
CA ARG A 146 6.97 6.07 -10.22
C ARG A 146 5.96 5.64 -9.18
N VAL A 147 4.68 5.57 -9.55
CA VAL A 147 3.63 5.04 -8.68
C VAL A 147 2.98 3.82 -9.31
N VAL A 148 2.77 2.76 -8.52
CA VAL A 148 1.95 1.60 -8.90
C VAL A 148 0.98 1.27 -7.78
N LEU A 149 -0.31 1.36 -8.09
CA LEU A 149 -1.40 1.03 -7.18
C LEU A 149 -2.08 -0.24 -7.68
N VAL A 150 -2.21 -1.24 -6.81
CA VAL A 150 -2.79 -2.55 -7.15
C VAL A 150 -3.93 -2.88 -6.21
N ASP A 151 -5.11 -3.17 -6.76
CA ASP A 151 -6.28 -3.49 -5.96
C ASP A 151 -7.23 -4.50 -6.65
N LEU A 152 -8.23 -4.99 -5.91
CA LEU A 152 -9.28 -5.86 -6.42
C LEU A 152 -10.15 -5.12 -7.44
N ARG A 153 -10.48 -5.78 -8.56
CA ARG A 153 -11.59 -5.33 -9.42
C ARG A 153 -12.90 -5.87 -8.87
N GLU A 154 -13.94 -5.05 -8.85
CA GLU A 154 -15.29 -5.51 -8.58
C GLU A 154 -15.81 -6.31 -9.79
N GLN A 155 -15.60 -7.63 -9.80
CA GLN A 155 -16.24 -8.56 -10.75
C GLN A 155 -16.70 -9.84 -10.00
N THR A 156 -17.96 -9.80 -9.56
CA THR A 156 -18.96 -10.88 -9.33
C THR A 156 -18.75 -12.09 -8.38
N LEU A 157 -17.59 -12.34 -7.76
CA LEU A 157 -17.52 -13.29 -6.61
C LEU A 157 -17.18 -12.57 -5.29
N GLY A 158 -16.36 -11.52 -5.37
CA GLY A 158 -16.07 -10.61 -4.26
C GLY A 158 -17.32 -9.90 -3.75
N ALA A 159 -18.24 -9.51 -4.63
CA ALA A 159 -19.51 -8.87 -4.27
C ALA A 159 -20.45 -9.80 -3.46
N LEU A 160 -20.44 -11.11 -3.73
CA LEU A 160 -21.24 -12.10 -2.98
C LEU A 160 -20.64 -12.40 -1.60
N LEU A 161 -19.32 -12.51 -1.51
CA LEU A 161 -18.61 -12.61 -0.23
C LEU A 161 -18.71 -11.30 0.59
N HIS A 162 -18.61 -10.15 -0.07
CA HIS A 162 -18.88 -8.84 0.54
C HIS A 162 -20.33 -8.71 0.98
N ALA A 163 -21.32 -9.24 0.25
CA ALA A 163 -22.72 -9.24 0.69
C ALA A 163 -22.94 -10.10 1.95
N ALA A 164 -22.17 -11.18 2.11
CA ALA A 164 -22.17 -12.00 3.32
C ALA A 164 -21.52 -11.29 4.51
N VAL A 165 -20.41 -10.58 4.28
CA VAL A 165 -19.71 -9.76 5.31
C VAL A 165 -20.48 -8.47 5.65
N ARG A 166 -21.16 -7.84 4.67
CA ARG A 166 -22.07 -6.67 4.81
C ARG A 166 -23.21 -6.90 5.80
N ARG A 167 -23.63 -8.15 5.99
CA ARG A 167 -24.67 -8.50 6.97
C ARG A 167 -24.18 -8.44 8.41
N LEU A 168 -22.86 -8.41 8.63
CA LEU A 168 -22.25 -8.32 9.95
C LEU A 168 -21.75 -6.92 10.32
N HIS A 169 -21.26 -6.12 9.37
CA HIS A 169 -20.71 -4.79 9.67
C HIS A 169 -21.12 -3.75 8.63
N SER A 170 -21.77 -2.67 9.11
CA SER A 170 -22.28 -1.56 8.32
C SER A 170 -21.15 -0.75 7.68
N ALA A 171 -20.82 -1.03 6.42
CA ALA A 171 -19.92 -0.20 5.62
C ALA A 171 -20.48 -0.01 4.20
N GLU A 172 -20.36 1.23 3.72
CA GLU A 172 -20.82 1.74 2.42
C GLU A 172 -20.09 1.10 1.21
N PRO A 173 -20.67 1.13 0.00
CA PRO A 173 -20.10 0.50 -1.19
C PRO A 173 -18.81 1.20 -1.65
N LEU A 174 -17.82 0.40 -2.07
CA LEU A 174 -16.63 0.89 -2.77
C LEU A 174 -16.94 1.01 -4.27
N ALA A 175 -16.55 2.13 -4.85
CA ALA A 175 -16.82 2.46 -6.26
C ALA A 175 -15.98 1.64 -7.25
N ASP A 176 -16.54 1.57 -8.46
CA ASP A 176 -16.13 0.95 -9.73
C ASP A 176 -14.63 1.01 -10.06
N ASP A 177 -14.20 0.32 -11.11
CA ASP A 177 -12.83 0.38 -11.66
C ASP A 177 -12.32 1.81 -11.99
N GLY A 178 -13.19 2.81 -11.93
CA GLY A 178 -12.90 4.24 -11.82
C GLY A 178 -12.03 4.62 -10.61
N SER A 179 -12.10 3.93 -9.47
CA SER A 179 -11.40 4.31 -8.22
C SER A 179 -9.89 4.49 -8.40
N LEU A 180 -9.15 3.48 -8.88
CA LEU A 180 -7.69 3.59 -9.03
C LEU A 180 -7.27 4.62 -10.10
N THR A 181 -8.09 4.76 -11.14
CA THR A 181 -7.81 5.67 -12.25
C THR A 181 -8.11 7.11 -11.83
N GLU A 182 -9.22 7.35 -11.13
CA GLU A 182 -9.60 8.64 -10.55
C GLU A 182 -8.61 9.10 -9.49
N VAL A 183 -8.11 8.16 -8.69
CA VAL A 183 -7.05 8.41 -7.70
C VAL A 183 -5.79 8.98 -8.34
N LEU A 184 -5.45 8.63 -9.59
CA LEU A 184 -4.26 9.14 -10.28
C LEU A 184 -4.56 10.24 -11.32
N LYS A 185 -5.77 10.78 -11.35
CA LYS A 185 -6.16 11.89 -12.26
C LYS A 185 -5.77 13.27 -11.74
N ILE A 186 -5.14 13.39 -10.58
CA ILE A 186 -4.63 14.68 -10.10
C ILE A 186 -3.52 15.19 -11.02
N ASP A 187 -3.41 16.52 -11.17
CA ASP A 187 -2.50 17.14 -12.14
C ASP A 187 -1.01 16.83 -11.88
N ALA A 188 -0.68 16.32 -10.69
CA ALA A 188 0.67 15.89 -10.32
C ALA A 188 1.19 14.66 -11.10
N PHE A 189 0.32 13.88 -11.76
CA PHE A 189 0.71 12.65 -12.44
C PHE A 189 0.60 12.75 -13.97
N ALA A 190 1.46 12.01 -14.66
CA ALA A 190 1.47 11.84 -16.10
C ALA A 190 1.69 10.38 -16.50
N GLY A 191 1.30 10.04 -17.74
CA GLY A 191 1.51 8.70 -18.29
C GLY A 191 0.71 7.62 -17.56
N LEU A 192 -0.54 7.92 -17.20
CA LEU A 192 -1.42 6.97 -16.54
C LEU A 192 -1.69 5.76 -17.44
N GLU A 193 -1.35 4.58 -16.95
CA GLU A 193 -1.61 3.30 -17.59
C GLU A 193 -2.32 2.37 -16.61
N THR A 194 -3.25 1.57 -17.10
CA THR A 194 -3.95 0.57 -16.30
C THR A 194 -3.83 -0.80 -16.93
N GLY A 195 -3.98 -1.84 -16.12
CA GLY A 195 -3.91 -3.21 -16.61
C GLY A 195 -4.20 -4.22 -15.51
N ARG A 196 -3.69 -5.45 -15.70
CA ARG A 196 -3.94 -6.58 -14.80
C ARG A 196 -2.68 -7.30 -14.37
N ILE A 197 -2.67 -7.72 -13.11
CA ILE A 197 -1.74 -8.72 -12.58
C ILE A 197 -2.59 -9.85 -12.02
N SER A 198 -2.71 -10.94 -12.77
CA SER A 198 -3.57 -12.08 -12.41
C SER A 198 -5.04 -11.66 -12.18
N PHE A 199 -5.55 -11.75 -10.95
CA PHE A 199 -6.92 -11.34 -10.58
C PHE A 199 -7.00 -9.90 -10.04
N LEU A 200 -5.87 -9.21 -9.92
CA LEU A 200 -5.77 -7.82 -9.48
C LEU A 200 -5.74 -6.88 -10.68
N SER A 201 -6.24 -5.67 -10.48
CA SER A 201 -6.06 -4.54 -11.39
C SER A 201 -4.94 -3.66 -10.89
N TYR A 202 -4.24 -3.00 -11.81
CA TYR A 202 -3.27 -1.97 -11.45
C TYR A 202 -3.55 -0.65 -12.18
N ALA A 203 -3.14 0.44 -11.55
CA ALA A 203 -2.91 1.72 -12.18
C ALA A 203 -1.46 2.15 -11.90
N ARG A 204 -0.76 2.63 -12.92
CA ARG A 204 0.59 3.17 -12.79
C ARG A 204 0.71 4.52 -13.47
N ALA A 205 1.54 5.39 -12.90
CA ALA A 205 1.83 6.70 -13.46
C ALA A 205 3.22 7.17 -13.01
N ARG A 206 3.65 8.33 -13.51
CA ARG A 206 4.84 9.03 -13.01
C ARG A 206 4.46 10.39 -12.42
N ARG A 207 5.13 10.79 -11.34
CA ARG A 207 5.09 12.18 -10.85
C ARG A 207 5.67 13.07 -11.93
N ARG A 208 4.99 14.17 -12.28
CA ARG A 208 5.53 15.16 -13.21
C ARG A 208 6.83 15.75 -12.67
N SER A 209 7.76 16.04 -13.56
CA SER A 209 8.88 16.93 -13.27
C SER A 209 8.36 18.36 -13.39
N GLU A 210 8.37 19.12 -12.30
CA GLU A 210 8.17 20.58 -12.37
C GLU A 210 9.27 21.26 -13.18
#